data_AF-A0A0S9QCF3-F1
#
_entry.id   AF-A0A0S9QCF3-F1
#
_cell.length_a   1.000
_cell.length_b   1.000
_cell.length_c   1.000
_cell.angle_alpha   90.00
_cell.angle_beta   90.00
_cell.angle_gamma   90.00
#
_symmetry.space_group_name_H-M   'P 1'
#
loop_
_entity.id
_entity.type
_entity.pdbx_description
1 polymer ?
#
loop_
_entity_poly.entity_id
_entity_poly.type
_entity_poly.pdbx_seq_one_letter_code
_entity_poly.pdbx_strand_id
1 'polypeptide(L)'
;MSVQAKQINKLLQGWVGVLGLSSAGGTSDTITTALTTALNTAGNGGVSVPLQVGSNAQMGVNTSAGFNTTPIYQGGSKDVYLDAAGQEVYGKLTNSGSTWTLSYFSIVGTTETAFAMPASASIDFEIPYVFTFDALPMTAITSLVNRHMAPDPSANGQRFQPDALTVTATNTLSALSRAYAGPYAALIVNGVTYTNFGASPPFSVSGTAVTWNAANAGFALATTDEVKAIYGY
;
A
#
# COMPACT_ATOMS: atom_id res chain seq x y z
N MET A 1 -41.70 -0.31 28.13
CA MET A 1 -40.70 -1.35 27.80
C MET A 1 -39.73 -0.71 26.82
N SER A 2 -38.52 -0.31 27.26
CA SER A 2 -37.53 0.24 26.35
C SER A 2 -36.90 -0.91 25.57
N VAL A 3 -36.95 -0.84 24.24
CA VAL A 3 -36.25 -1.78 23.38
C VAL A 3 -34.78 -1.39 23.43
N GLN A 4 -33.96 -2.19 24.12
CA GLN A 4 -32.51 -2.03 24.08
C GLN A 4 -32.04 -2.36 22.67
N ALA A 5 -31.59 -1.35 21.92
CA ALA A 5 -30.98 -1.56 20.61
C ALA A 5 -29.78 -2.52 20.77
N LYS A 6 -29.63 -3.48 19.85
CA LYS A 6 -28.44 -4.35 19.81
C LYS A 6 -27.22 -3.48 19.57
N GLN A 7 -26.41 -3.24 20.61
CA GLN A 7 -25.20 -2.45 20.49
C GLN A 7 -24.16 -3.21 19.65
N ILE A 8 -23.51 -2.50 18.73
CA ILE A 8 -22.34 -3.01 18.03
C ILE A 8 -21.18 -3.01 19.03
N ASN A 9 -20.93 -4.15 19.67
CA ASN A 9 -19.78 -4.35 20.55
C ASN A 9 -18.62 -4.97 19.76
N LYS A 10 -18.21 -4.29 18.69
CA LYS A 10 -17.09 -4.71 17.83
C LYS A 10 -16.00 -3.67 17.89
N LEU A 11 -14.76 -4.16 17.89
CA LEU A 11 -13.59 -3.33 17.74
C LEU A 11 -13.44 -2.92 16.28
N LEU A 12 -13.00 -1.69 16.07
CA LEU A 12 -12.76 -1.11 14.76
C LEU A 12 -11.32 -0.67 14.68
N GLN A 13 -10.64 -1.02 13.59
CA GLN A 13 -9.28 -0.56 13.34
C GLN A 13 -9.33 0.79 12.61
N GLY A 14 -8.54 1.74 13.09
CA GLY A 14 -8.29 3.03 12.46
C GLY A 14 -6.80 3.35 12.45
N TRP A 15 -6.46 4.48 11.86
CA TRP A 15 -5.09 4.98 11.81
C TRP A 15 -4.91 6.14 12.78
N VAL A 16 -3.81 6.14 13.54
CA VAL A 16 -3.41 7.27 14.38
C VAL A 16 -2.14 7.88 13.80
N GLY A 17 -2.19 9.17 13.46
CA GLY A 17 -1.04 9.89 12.93
C GLY A 17 -0.05 10.27 14.02
N VAL A 18 1.23 10.00 13.78
CA VAL A 18 2.36 10.55 14.53
C VAL A 18 3.07 11.55 13.62
N LEU A 19 3.28 12.76 14.12
CA LEU A 19 3.76 13.89 13.34
C LEU A 19 5.14 14.35 13.82
N GLY A 20 6.03 14.66 12.88
CA GLY A 20 7.30 15.34 13.12
C GLY A 20 8.30 14.53 13.94
N LEU A 21 8.31 13.20 13.80
CA LEU A 21 9.37 12.39 14.41
C LEU A 21 10.70 12.75 13.73
N SER A 22 11.69 13.16 14.52
CA SER A 22 13.06 13.31 14.03
C SER A 22 13.79 11.98 14.14
N SER A 23 14.08 11.34 13.00
CA SER A 23 14.82 10.08 12.93
C SER A 23 16.20 10.19 13.60
N ALA A 24 16.60 9.18 14.38
CA ALA A 24 17.94 9.11 14.98
C ALA A 24 19.05 8.74 13.97
N GLY A 25 18.68 8.38 12.74
CA GLY A 25 19.58 7.86 11.73
C GLY A 25 19.81 6.36 11.88
N GLY A 26 19.51 5.59 10.83
CA GLY A 26 19.63 4.12 10.84
C GLY A 26 18.35 3.41 10.43
N THR A 27 18.27 2.11 10.70
CA THR A 27 17.19 1.24 10.20
C THR A 27 15.97 1.16 11.13
N SER A 28 16.00 1.83 12.27
CA SER A 28 14.86 1.88 13.18
C SER A 28 14.96 3.01 14.20
N ASP A 29 13.82 3.44 14.72
CA ASP A 29 13.71 4.37 15.85
C ASP A 29 12.90 3.78 17.00
N THR A 30 13.25 4.17 18.23
CA THR A 30 12.38 3.97 19.40
C THR A 30 11.34 5.09 19.43
N ILE A 31 10.07 4.73 19.35
CA ILE A 31 8.96 5.68 19.16
C ILE A 31 8.00 5.75 20.34
N THR A 32 8.30 5.09 21.48
CA THR A 32 7.41 5.04 22.66
C THR A 32 6.89 6.42 23.07
N THR A 33 7.75 7.43 23.15
CA THR A 33 7.37 8.80 23.52
C THR A 33 6.46 9.44 22.46
N ALA A 34 6.82 9.32 21.18
CA ALA A 34 6.03 9.89 20.09
C ALA A 34 4.63 9.25 20.00
N LEU A 35 4.54 7.93 20.19
CA LEU A 35 3.26 7.21 20.29
C LEU A 35 2.44 7.70 21.48
N THR A 36 3.05 7.81 22.65
CA THR A 36 2.34 8.26 23.86
C THR A 36 1.73 9.64 23.65
N THR A 37 2.49 10.56 23.04
CA THR A 37 2.00 11.90 22.70
C THR A 37 0.83 11.86 21.72
N ALA A 38 0.93 11.08 20.65
CA ALA A 38 -0.16 10.96 19.67
C ALA A 38 -1.43 10.34 20.27
N LEU A 39 -1.29 9.31 21.10
CA LEU A 39 -2.43 8.62 21.71
C LEU A 39 -3.16 9.44 22.77
N ASN A 40 -2.54 10.48 23.33
CA ASN A 40 -3.20 11.38 24.28
C ASN A 40 -4.38 12.16 23.67
N THR A 41 -4.46 12.25 22.35
CA THR A 41 -5.53 12.95 21.64
C THR A 41 -6.19 12.11 20.54
N ALA A 42 -5.89 10.82 20.47
CA ALA A 42 -6.32 9.96 19.36
C ALA A 42 -7.74 9.39 19.51
N GLY A 43 -8.37 9.52 20.66
CA GLY A 43 -9.74 9.07 20.91
C GLY A 43 -10.80 10.09 20.50
N ASN A 44 -12.05 9.66 20.53
CA ASN A 44 -13.20 10.49 20.21
C ASN A 44 -13.22 11.79 21.02
N GLY A 45 -13.40 12.93 20.34
CA GLY A 45 -13.34 14.25 20.96
C GLY A 45 -11.95 14.67 21.45
N GLY A 46 -10.87 13.99 21.01
CA GLY A 46 -9.51 14.28 21.45
C GLY A 46 -9.15 13.66 22.80
N VAL A 47 -9.88 12.64 23.23
CA VAL A 47 -9.62 11.93 24.50
C VAL A 47 -8.44 10.97 24.35
N SER A 48 -7.69 10.75 25.44
CA SER A 48 -6.58 9.80 25.45
C SER A 48 -7.05 8.35 25.30
N VAL A 49 -6.29 7.57 24.52
CA VAL A 49 -6.44 6.11 24.43
C VAL A 49 -5.15 5.42 24.89
N PRO A 50 -5.22 4.20 25.45
CA PRO A 50 -4.07 3.56 26.07
C PRO A 50 -2.99 3.14 25.06
N LEU A 51 -1.72 3.33 25.42
CA LEU A 51 -0.60 2.70 24.73
C LEU A 51 -0.45 1.26 25.22
N GLN A 52 -1.00 0.32 24.46
CA GLN A 52 -0.91 -1.12 24.72
C GLN A 52 -0.96 -1.89 23.39
N VAL A 53 -0.56 -3.16 23.42
CA VAL A 53 -0.69 -4.04 22.26
C VAL A 53 -2.17 -4.34 22.02
N GLY A 54 -2.64 -4.03 20.82
CA GLY A 54 -3.99 -4.30 20.35
C GLY A 54 -4.12 -5.69 19.72
N SER A 55 -5.34 -6.21 19.72
CA SER A 55 -5.70 -7.47 19.08
C SER A 55 -7.14 -7.41 18.56
N ASN A 56 -7.65 -8.50 17.98
CA ASN A 56 -9.07 -8.62 17.62
C ASN A 56 -10.02 -8.63 18.85
N ALA A 57 -9.49 -8.69 20.07
CA ALA A 57 -10.24 -8.69 21.32
C ALA A 57 -9.87 -7.54 22.27
N GLN A 58 -8.84 -6.75 21.95
CA GLN A 58 -8.32 -5.69 22.82
C GLN A 58 -7.97 -4.44 22.03
N MET A 59 -8.38 -3.28 22.54
CA MET A 59 -8.00 -1.99 21.97
C MET A 59 -6.49 -1.74 22.13
N GLY A 60 -5.85 -1.07 21.17
CA GLY A 60 -4.41 -0.83 21.22
C GLY A 60 -3.75 -0.79 19.86
N VAL A 61 -2.43 -0.61 19.82
CA VAL A 61 -1.63 -0.61 18.59
C VAL A 61 -1.47 -2.05 18.11
N ASN A 62 -1.86 -2.34 16.87
CA ASN A 62 -1.76 -3.68 16.31
C ASN A 62 -0.32 -3.97 15.82
N THR A 63 0.36 -4.92 16.46
CA THR A 63 1.72 -5.34 16.08
C THR A 63 1.76 -6.73 15.42
N SER A 64 0.59 -7.29 15.09
CA SER A 64 0.51 -8.61 14.44
C SER A 64 1.07 -8.53 13.02
N ALA A 65 1.73 -9.59 12.57
CA ALA A 65 2.21 -9.69 11.19
C ALA A 65 1.05 -9.45 10.19
N GLY A 66 1.33 -8.69 9.12
CA GLY A 66 0.35 -8.26 8.13
C GLY A 66 -0.51 -7.04 8.54
N PHE A 67 -0.45 -6.63 9.81
CA PHE A 67 -1.15 -5.46 10.33
C PHE A 67 -0.24 -4.46 11.02
N ASN A 68 1.06 -4.73 11.11
CA ASN A 68 2.03 -3.87 11.78
C ASN A 68 2.78 -2.92 10.83
N THR A 69 2.36 -2.87 9.57
CA THR A 69 2.92 -2.00 8.54
C THR A 69 2.37 -0.58 8.67
N THR A 70 3.23 0.43 8.59
CA THR A 70 2.87 1.85 8.67
C THR A 70 3.37 2.58 7.42
N PRO A 71 2.57 3.44 6.77
CA PRO A 71 3.11 4.38 5.80
C PRO A 71 4.09 5.34 6.47
N ILE A 72 5.13 5.74 5.74
CA ILE A 72 6.06 6.78 6.16
C ILE A 72 5.98 7.95 5.18
N TYR A 73 5.98 9.15 5.73
CA TYR A 73 5.85 10.40 5.00
C TYR A 73 7.00 11.34 5.29
N GLN A 74 7.25 12.25 4.36
CA GLN A 74 8.02 13.45 4.65
C GLN A 74 7.25 14.31 5.66
N GLY A 75 7.94 14.72 6.73
CA GLY A 75 7.34 15.51 7.79
C GLY A 75 6.82 16.85 7.29
N GLY A 76 5.57 17.18 7.63
CA GLY A 76 4.94 18.46 7.30
C GLY A 76 4.30 18.55 5.91
N SER A 77 4.85 17.90 4.88
CA SER A 77 4.23 17.89 3.54
C SER A 77 3.25 16.74 3.33
N LYS A 78 3.39 15.64 4.10
CA LYS A 78 2.65 14.38 3.92
C LYS A 78 2.90 13.67 2.59
N ASP A 79 3.94 14.07 1.86
CA ASP A 79 4.37 13.35 0.67
C ASP A 79 4.96 11.99 1.05
N VAL A 80 4.82 11.01 0.15
CA VAL A 80 5.40 9.68 0.33
C VAL A 80 6.91 9.81 0.50
N TYR A 81 7.46 9.15 1.52
CA TYR A 81 8.90 9.10 1.68
C TYR A 81 9.47 8.06 0.70
N LEU A 82 10.33 8.49 -0.22
CA LEU A 82 10.93 7.63 -1.24
C LEU A 82 12.39 7.34 -0.93
N ASP A 83 12.84 6.14 -1.26
CA ASP A 83 14.26 5.81 -1.28
C ASP A 83 14.96 6.38 -2.53
N ALA A 84 16.27 6.18 -2.63
CA ALA A 84 17.07 6.70 -3.74
C ALA A 84 16.70 6.08 -5.11
N ALA A 85 16.01 4.93 -5.12
CA ALA A 85 15.52 4.28 -6.32
C ALA A 85 14.06 4.68 -6.66
N GLY A 86 13.47 5.59 -5.88
CA GLY A 86 12.08 6.05 -6.05
C GLY A 86 11.04 5.10 -5.47
N GLN A 87 11.43 4.17 -4.60
CA GLN A 87 10.50 3.21 -3.98
C GLN A 87 9.96 3.77 -2.66
N GLU A 88 8.69 3.48 -2.36
CA GLU A 88 8.05 3.88 -1.10
C GLU A 88 8.73 3.22 0.10
N VAL A 89 9.12 4.06 1.06
CA VAL A 89 9.61 3.65 2.37
C VAL A 89 8.42 3.49 3.32
N TYR A 90 8.42 2.40 4.08
CA TYR A 90 7.40 2.10 5.06
C TYR A 90 8.03 1.61 6.36
N GLY A 91 7.23 1.62 7.42
CA GLY A 91 7.62 1.18 8.75
C GLY A 91 6.98 -0.15 9.13
N LYS A 92 7.65 -0.92 9.99
CA LYS A 92 7.05 -2.03 10.73
C LYS A 92 7.15 -1.77 12.22
N LEU A 93 6.02 -1.85 12.90
CA LEU A 93 5.93 -1.70 14.34
C LEU A 93 6.24 -3.01 15.05
N THR A 94 7.04 -2.91 16.10
CA THR A 94 7.26 -3.98 17.07
C THR A 94 7.16 -3.44 18.49
N ASN A 95 6.76 -4.30 19.41
CA ASN A 95 6.74 -4.02 20.84
C ASN A 95 7.53 -5.10 21.58
N SER A 96 8.40 -4.67 22.49
CA SER A 96 9.10 -5.54 23.41
C SER A 96 9.11 -4.89 24.79
N GLY A 97 8.30 -5.45 25.70
CA GLY A 97 8.04 -4.81 26.99
C GLY A 97 7.40 -3.41 26.83
N SER A 98 8.02 -2.39 27.41
CA SER A 98 7.56 -1.00 27.30
C SER A 98 8.12 -0.24 26.10
N THR A 99 8.97 -0.88 25.29
CA THR A 99 9.64 -0.25 24.16
C THR A 99 8.88 -0.53 22.88
N TRP A 100 8.55 0.54 22.14
CA TRP A 100 7.95 0.50 20.83
C TRP A 100 8.98 0.94 19.79
N THR A 101 9.16 0.12 18.77
CA THR A 101 10.17 0.33 17.74
C THR A 101 9.51 0.38 16.36
N LEU A 102 9.90 1.37 15.57
CA LEU A 102 9.56 1.50 14.17
C LEU A 102 10.80 1.16 13.34
N SER A 103 10.74 0.06 12.59
CA SER A 103 11.82 -0.35 11.69
C SER A 103 11.48 0.00 10.25
N TYR A 104 12.44 0.52 9.49
CA TYR A 104 12.22 1.08 8.16
C TYR A 104 12.61 0.10 7.06
N PHE A 105 11.79 0.05 6.01
CA PHE A 105 11.97 -0.83 4.87
C PHE A 105 11.56 -0.15 3.56
N SER A 106 12.13 -0.61 2.45
CA SER A 106 11.61 -0.37 1.11
C SER A 106 11.59 -1.68 0.33
N ILE A 107 10.85 -1.74 -0.78
CA ILE A 107 10.87 -2.90 -1.68
C ILE A 107 11.84 -2.63 -2.84
N VAL A 108 12.99 -3.28 -2.82
CA VAL A 108 13.95 -3.23 -3.93
C VAL A 108 13.72 -4.45 -4.82
N GLY A 109 13.17 -4.22 -6.02
CA GLY A 109 12.67 -5.30 -6.87
C GLY A 109 11.45 -5.98 -6.25
N THR A 110 11.63 -7.22 -5.77
CA THR A 110 10.60 -8.01 -5.07
C THR A 110 10.94 -8.28 -3.60
N THR A 111 12.07 -7.76 -3.13
CA THR A 111 12.61 -8.09 -1.80
C THR A 111 12.45 -6.91 -0.85
N GLU A 112 11.85 -7.17 0.30
CA GLU A 112 11.86 -6.24 1.42
C GLU A 112 13.30 -6.05 1.92
N THR A 113 13.77 -4.82 1.87
CA THR A 113 15.14 -4.44 2.23
C THR A 113 15.08 -3.40 3.34
N ALA A 114 15.91 -3.57 4.37
CA ALA A 114 16.02 -2.59 5.44
C ALA A 114 16.48 -1.24 4.87
N PHE A 115 15.77 -0.18 5.20
CA PHE A 115 16.07 1.17 4.77
C PHE A 115 16.72 1.94 5.92
N ALA A 116 17.83 2.62 5.66
CA ALA A 116 18.47 3.48 6.64
C ALA A 116 17.96 4.92 6.48
N MET A 117 17.16 5.40 7.43
CA MET A 117 16.73 6.79 7.47
C MET A 117 17.94 7.73 7.66
N PRO A 118 17.97 8.88 6.97
CA PRO A 118 18.92 9.94 7.28
C PRO A 118 18.73 10.41 8.73
N ALA A 119 19.84 10.76 9.37
CA ALA A 119 19.80 11.38 10.69
C ALA A 119 19.05 12.71 10.63
N SER A 120 18.20 12.97 11.61
CA SER A 120 17.36 14.16 11.69
C SER A 120 16.35 14.33 10.55
N ALA A 121 16.09 13.28 9.77
CA ALA A 121 14.97 13.30 8.83
C ALA A 121 13.67 13.47 9.62
N SER A 122 12.90 14.51 9.27
CA SER A 122 11.55 14.71 9.82
C SER A 122 10.59 13.79 9.07
N ILE A 123 9.97 12.86 9.81
CA ILE A 123 9.01 11.92 9.25
C ILE A 123 7.68 11.99 9.98
N ASP A 124 6.61 11.81 9.23
CA ASP A 124 5.31 11.47 9.80
C ASP A 124 4.98 10.01 9.47
N PHE A 125 4.14 9.38 10.28
CA PHE A 125 3.67 8.02 10.02
C PHE A 125 2.31 7.79 10.64
N GLU A 126 1.64 6.72 10.22
CA GLU A 126 0.32 6.35 10.73
C GLU A 126 0.36 4.94 11.32
N ILE A 127 -0.07 4.81 12.57
CA ILE A 127 -0.10 3.51 13.25
C ILE A 127 -1.49 2.88 13.16
N PRO A 128 -1.56 1.56 12.96
CA PRO A 128 -2.81 0.82 13.04
C PRO A 128 -3.21 0.67 14.52
N TYR A 129 -4.34 1.27 14.87
CA TYR A 129 -4.88 1.23 16.24
C TYR A 129 -6.28 0.64 16.23
N VAL A 130 -6.51 -0.32 17.13
CA VAL A 130 -7.80 -0.95 17.36
C VAL A 130 -8.54 -0.16 18.43
N PHE A 131 -9.69 0.41 18.08
CA PHE A 131 -10.57 1.18 18.95
C PHE A 131 -11.78 0.38 19.40
N THR A 132 -12.28 0.68 20.58
CA THR A 132 -13.69 0.43 20.94
C THR A 132 -14.58 1.43 20.22
N PHE A 133 -15.85 1.07 19.99
CA PHE A 133 -16.76 1.91 19.20
C PHE A 133 -17.00 3.31 19.81
N ASP A 134 -16.98 3.43 21.13
CA ASP A 134 -17.10 4.67 21.89
C ASP A 134 -15.83 5.55 21.83
N ALA A 135 -14.66 4.93 21.73
CA ALA A 135 -13.38 5.62 21.65
C ALA A 135 -12.99 6.02 20.22
N LEU A 136 -13.62 5.43 19.19
CA LEU A 136 -13.31 5.70 17.79
C LEU A 136 -13.65 7.17 17.43
N PRO A 137 -12.68 7.97 16.95
CA PRO A 137 -12.96 9.31 16.46
C PRO A 137 -13.94 9.28 15.29
N MET A 138 -14.90 10.20 15.25
CA MET A 138 -15.84 10.31 14.12
C MET A 138 -15.13 10.48 12.77
N THR A 139 -13.97 11.14 12.75
CA THR A 139 -13.18 11.38 11.54
C THR A 139 -12.47 10.12 11.04
N ALA A 140 -12.24 9.12 11.90
CA ALA A 140 -11.55 7.88 11.53
C ALA A 140 -12.39 7.02 10.56
N ILE A 141 -13.72 7.13 10.61
CA ILE A 141 -14.63 6.41 9.69
C ILE A 141 -14.58 7.02 8.29
N THR A 142 -14.41 8.34 8.19
CA THR A 142 -14.35 9.06 6.90
C THR A 142 -12.95 9.09 6.28
N SER A 143 -11.89 8.79 7.05
CA SER A 143 -10.50 8.85 6.59
C SER A 143 -9.98 7.53 6.02
N LEU A 144 -10.83 6.72 5.40
CA LEU A 144 -10.39 5.56 4.61
C LEU A 144 -9.62 6.07 3.38
N VAL A 145 -8.36 6.41 3.59
CA VAL A 145 -7.43 6.72 2.50
C VAL A 145 -7.13 5.38 1.84
N ASN A 146 -7.66 5.19 0.63
CA ASN A 146 -7.29 4.04 -0.19
C ASN A 146 -5.87 4.30 -0.70
N ARG A 147 -4.86 3.86 0.05
CA ARG A 147 -3.49 3.82 -0.46
C ARG A 147 -3.14 2.38 -0.79
N HIS A 148 -2.66 2.19 -2.02
CA HIS A 148 -2.28 0.87 -2.54
C HIS A 148 -0.91 0.45 -1.99
N MET A 149 -0.74 0.46 -0.67
CA MET A 149 0.38 -0.24 -0.06
C MET A 149 0.00 -1.72 -0.01
N ALA A 150 0.85 -2.58 -0.56
CA ALA A 150 0.68 -4.02 -0.37
C ALA A 150 0.72 -4.30 1.14
N PRO A 151 -0.35 -4.81 1.76
CA PRO A 151 -0.42 -4.95 3.22
C PRO A 151 0.65 -5.91 3.78
N ASP A 152 1.25 -6.73 2.91
CA ASP A 152 2.36 -7.61 3.26
C ASP A 152 3.13 -8.03 1.98
N PRO A 153 4.45 -7.75 1.83
CA PRO A 153 5.23 -8.28 0.71
C PRO A 153 5.47 -9.79 0.79
N SER A 154 5.20 -10.44 1.93
CA SER A 154 5.23 -11.91 2.07
C SER A 154 3.93 -12.59 1.63
N ALA A 155 2.84 -11.83 1.47
CA ALA A 155 1.67 -12.30 0.75
C ALA A 155 2.02 -12.32 -0.74
N ASN A 156 2.08 -13.52 -1.33
CA ASN A 156 2.29 -13.76 -2.76
C ASN A 156 1.12 -13.25 -3.64
N GLY A 157 0.71 -11.98 -3.47
CA GLY A 157 -0.20 -11.30 -4.39
C GLY A 157 0.55 -10.88 -5.64
N GLN A 158 0.03 -11.25 -6.81
CA GLN A 158 0.56 -10.73 -8.07
C GLN A 158 0.43 -9.21 -8.10
N ARG A 159 1.54 -8.52 -8.37
CA ARG A 159 1.54 -7.09 -8.62
C ARG A 159 1.13 -6.86 -10.07
N PHE A 160 0.22 -5.91 -10.29
CA PHE A 160 -0.21 -5.54 -11.63
C PHE A 160 0.36 -4.17 -11.99
N GLN A 161 0.98 -4.07 -13.18
CA GLN A 161 1.48 -2.82 -13.75
C GLN A 161 0.54 -2.36 -14.87
N PRO A 162 0.01 -1.13 -14.80
CA PRO A 162 -0.62 -0.49 -15.94
C PRO A 162 0.42 0.25 -16.79
N ASP A 163 0.37 0.06 -18.11
CA ASP A 163 1.20 0.79 -19.08
C ASP A 163 0.33 1.33 -20.22
N ALA A 164 0.68 2.52 -20.74
CA ALA A 164 0.16 3.02 -22.00
C ALA A 164 1.11 2.59 -23.13
N LEU A 165 0.62 1.84 -24.11
CA LEU A 165 1.40 1.37 -25.25
C LEU A 165 1.07 2.19 -26.49
N THR A 166 2.10 2.56 -27.24
CA THR A 166 1.96 3.27 -28.50
C THR A 166 1.97 2.28 -29.66
N VAL A 167 1.00 2.37 -30.56
CA VAL A 167 1.02 1.63 -31.83
C VAL A 167 1.94 2.38 -32.81
N THR A 168 3.16 1.89 -33.02
CA THR A 168 4.18 2.58 -33.84
C THR A 168 4.05 2.28 -35.33
N ALA A 169 3.42 1.15 -35.66
CA ALA A 169 3.05 0.73 -37.01
C ALA A 169 1.90 -0.28 -36.91
N THR A 170 1.30 -0.67 -38.04
CA THR A 170 0.22 -1.67 -38.06
C THR A 170 0.62 -2.93 -37.29
N ASN A 171 -0.16 -3.28 -36.26
CA ASN A 171 0.08 -4.41 -35.34
C ASN A 171 1.38 -4.36 -34.52
N THR A 172 2.09 -3.24 -34.50
CA THR A 172 3.35 -3.07 -33.77
C THR A 172 3.13 -2.16 -32.57
N LEU A 173 3.34 -2.70 -31.37
CA LEU A 173 3.23 -1.97 -30.11
C LEU A 173 4.62 -1.64 -29.55
N SER A 174 4.71 -0.57 -28.78
CA SER A 174 5.87 -0.31 -27.92
C SER A 174 6.04 -1.41 -26.87
N ALA A 175 7.27 -1.56 -26.36
CA ALA A 175 7.56 -2.50 -25.27
C ALA A 175 6.91 -2.06 -23.95
N LEU A 176 6.67 -3.04 -23.06
CA LEU A 176 6.29 -2.82 -21.68
C LEU A 176 7.43 -2.16 -20.88
N SER A 177 7.07 -1.38 -19.85
CA SER A 177 7.99 -0.72 -18.93
C SER A 177 8.71 -1.69 -18.00
N ARG A 178 8.13 -2.88 -17.76
CA ARG A 178 8.67 -3.96 -16.95
C ARG A 178 8.48 -5.31 -17.62
N ALA A 179 9.39 -6.25 -17.35
CA ALA A 179 9.27 -7.61 -17.85
C ALA A 179 8.01 -8.28 -17.27
N TYR A 180 7.23 -8.89 -18.15
CA TYR A 180 6.09 -9.71 -17.80
C TYR A 180 6.53 -10.99 -17.08
N ALA A 181 5.97 -11.23 -15.90
CA ALA A 181 6.24 -12.42 -15.08
C ALA A 181 4.97 -13.15 -14.62
N GLY A 182 3.79 -12.61 -14.93
CA GLY A 182 2.51 -13.18 -14.52
C GLY A 182 1.97 -14.25 -15.48
N PRO A 183 0.92 -14.99 -15.09
CA PRO A 183 0.08 -15.78 -15.98
C PRO A 183 -0.98 -14.93 -16.69
N TYR A 184 -1.25 -13.70 -16.21
CA TYR A 184 -2.30 -12.82 -16.71
C TYR A 184 -1.75 -11.51 -17.27
N ALA A 185 -2.12 -11.21 -18.52
CA ALA A 185 -2.02 -9.90 -19.12
C ALA A 185 -3.34 -9.56 -19.83
N ALA A 186 -3.70 -8.28 -19.80
CA ALA A 186 -4.81 -7.74 -20.55
C ALA A 186 -4.36 -6.50 -21.34
N LEU A 187 -4.85 -6.39 -22.58
CA LEU A 187 -4.77 -5.17 -23.37
C LEU A 187 -6.17 -4.58 -23.49
N ILE A 188 -6.30 -3.29 -23.23
CA ILE A 188 -7.49 -2.51 -23.48
C ILE A 188 -7.22 -1.72 -24.75
N VAL A 189 -7.90 -2.08 -25.84
CA VAL A 189 -7.77 -1.43 -27.15
C VAL A 189 -9.06 -0.65 -27.42
N ASN A 190 -8.98 0.68 -27.49
CA ASN A 190 -10.14 1.57 -27.68
C ASN A 190 -11.30 1.26 -26.70
N GLY A 191 -10.97 0.92 -25.46
CA GLY A 191 -11.94 0.59 -24.40
C GLY A 191 -12.43 -0.86 -24.37
N VAL A 192 -12.01 -1.72 -25.31
CA VAL A 192 -12.34 -3.16 -25.32
C VAL A 192 -11.18 -3.97 -24.74
N THR A 193 -11.50 -4.83 -23.77
CA THR A 193 -10.50 -5.66 -23.08
C THR A 193 -10.27 -6.99 -23.81
N TYR A 194 -9.01 -7.28 -24.08
CA TYR A 194 -8.51 -8.54 -24.61
C TYR A 194 -7.55 -9.16 -23.59
N THR A 195 -7.58 -10.49 -23.43
CA THR A 195 -6.69 -11.21 -22.50
C THR A 195 -5.74 -12.13 -23.26
N ASN A 196 -4.61 -12.47 -22.65
CA ASN A 196 -3.63 -13.39 -23.23
C ASN A 196 -3.98 -14.88 -23.02
N PHE A 197 -5.20 -15.20 -22.60
CA PHE A 197 -5.66 -16.57 -22.34
C PHE A 197 -6.33 -17.20 -23.56
N GLY A 198 -6.34 -18.53 -23.57
CA GLY A 198 -7.03 -19.34 -24.59
C GLY A 198 -6.08 -19.99 -25.59
N ALA A 199 -6.62 -20.84 -26.45
CA ALA A 199 -5.85 -21.57 -27.47
C ALA A 199 -5.36 -20.68 -28.63
N SER A 200 -6.00 -19.53 -28.84
CA SER A 200 -5.67 -18.58 -29.90
C SER A 200 -5.83 -17.16 -29.38
N PRO A 201 -4.92 -16.71 -28.49
CA PRO A 201 -5.06 -15.41 -27.86
C PRO A 201 -4.84 -14.29 -28.88
N PRO A 202 -5.54 -13.15 -28.73
CA PRO A 202 -5.40 -11.97 -29.59
C PRO A 202 -4.01 -11.31 -29.49
N PHE A 203 -3.24 -11.61 -28.45
CA PHE A 203 -1.85 -11.18 -28.32
C PHE A 203 -1.05 -12.15 -27.43
N SER A 204 0.27 -12.04 -27.48
CA SER A 204 1.20 -12.72 -26.57
C SER A 204 2.19 -11.73 -25.98
N VAL A 205 2.72 -12.05 -24.80
CA VAL A 205 3.75 -11.25 -24.13
C VAL A 205 4.94 -12.13 -23.78
N SER A 206 6.15 -11.70 -24.12
CA SER A 206 7.40 -12.39 -23.78
C SER A 206 8.44 -11.37 -23.31
N GLY A 207 8.83 -11.44 -22.04
CA GLY A 207 9.65 -10.39 -21.42
C GLY A 207 8.90 -9.06 -21.47
N THR A 208 9.46 -8.06 -22.14
CA THR A 208 8.79 -6.76 -22.36
C THR A 208 8.09 -6.65 -23.71
N ALA A 209 8.26 -7.64 -24.60
CA ALA A 209 7.71 -7.58 -25.95
C ALA A 209 6.25 -8.02 -25.97
N VAL A 210 5.40 -7.21 -26.60
CA VAL A 210 3.99 -7.51 -26.86
C VAL A 210 3.81 -7.77 -28.35
N THR A 211 3.21 -8.89 -28.71
CA THR A 211 2.93 -9.26 -30.09
C THR A 211 1.42 -9.36 -30.30
N TRP A 212 0.88 -8.48 -31.14
CA TRP A 212 -0.53 -8.50 -31.52
C TRP A 212 -0.77 -9.54 -32.63
N ASN A 213 -1.83 -10.33 -32.48
CA ASN A 213 -2.28 -11.27 -33.50
C ASN A 213 -3.63 -10.83 -34.05
N ALA A 214 -3.59 -10.08 -35.15
CA ALA A 214 -4.78 -9.52 -35.79
C ALA A 214 -5.78 -10.58 -36.27
N ALA A 215 -5.31 -11.77 -36.67
CA ALA A 215 -6.18 -12.85 -37.11
C ALA A 215 -7.01 -13.40 -35.94
N ASN A 216 -6.37 -13.59 -34.78
CA ASN A 216 -7.05 -14.06 -33.57
C ASN A 216 -7.95 -12.98 -32.95
N ALA A 217 -7.56 -11.71 -33.05
CA ALA A 217 -8.34 -10.59 -32.53
C ALA A 217 -9.51 -10.17 -33.44
N GLY A 218 -9.46 -10.54 -34.73
CA GLY A 218 -10.46 -10.16 -35.73
C GLY A 218 -10.25 -8.76 -36.33
N PHE A 219 -9.17 -8.06 -35.97
CA PHE A 219 -8.82 -6.74 -36.53
C PHE A 219 -7.33 -6.43 -36.39
N ALA A 220 -6.83 -5.55 -37.24
CA ALA A 220 -5.49 -5.00 -37.15
C ALA A 220 -5.47 -3.71 -36.32
N LEU A 221 -4.41 -3.52 -35.52
CA LEU A 221 -4.18 -2.26 -34.83
C LEU A 221 -3.71 -1.19 -35.82
N ALA A 222 -4.24 0.02 -35.66
CA ALA A 222 -3.82 1.22 -36.36
C ALA A 222 -3.04 2.15 -35.41
N THR A 223 -2.22 3.03 -35.97
CA THR A 223 -1.44 4.03 -35.20
C THR A 223 -2.31 5.04 -34.46
N THR A 224 -3.61 5.10 -34.75
CA THR A 224 -4.61 5.92 -34.08
C THR A 224 -5.29 5.24 -32.90
N ASP A 225 -5.06 3.94 -32.70
CA ASP A 225 -5.70 3.18 -31.61
C ASP A 225 -5.06 3.49 -30.26
N GLU A 226 -5.89 3.60 -29.23
CA GLU A 226 -5.45 3.73 -27.85
C GLU A 226 -5.28 2.32 -27.25
N VAL A 227 -4.06 1.99 -26.82
CA VAL A 227 -3.75 0.69 -26.21
C VAL A 227 -3.19 0.86 -24.80
N LYS A 228 -3.83 0.23 -23.83
CA LYS A 228 -3.35 0.15 -22.43
C LYS A 228 -3.11 -1.30 -22.04
N ALA A 229 -1.99 -1.60 -21.41
CA ALA A 229 -1.69 -2.91 -20.85
C ALA A 229 -1.93 -2.92 -19.34
N ILE A 230 -2.43 -4.04 -18.82
CA ILE A 230 -2.46 -4.35 -17.38
C ILE A 230 -1.89 -5.77 -17.25
N TYR A 231 -0.77 -5.93 -16.56
CA TYR A 231 -0.06 -7.21 -16.56
C TYR A 231 0.66 -7.51 -15.24
N GLY A 232 0.79 -8.80 -14.93
CA GLY A 232 1.58 -9.27 -13.78
C GLY A 232 3.08 -9.18 -14.03
N TYR A 233 3.83 -8.66 -13.07
CA TYR A 233 5.30 -8.54 -13.10
C TYR A 233 5.95 -8.94 -11.78
#